data_AF-A0A958UT06-F1
#
_entry.id   AF-A0A958UT06-F1
#
_cell.length_a   1.000
_cell.length_b   1.000
_cell.length_c   1.000
_cell.angle_alpha   90.00
_cell.angle_beta   90.00
_cell.angle_gamma   90.00
#
_symmetry.space_group_name_H-M   'P 1'
#
loop_
_entity.id
_entity.type
_entity.pdbx_description
1 polymer ?
#
loop_
_entity_poly.entity_id
_entity_poly.type
_entity_poly.pdbx_seq_one_letter_code
_entity_poly.pdbx_strand_id
1 'polypeptide(L)'
;SFNRPNLYYEVRPKTKNVDGDIIRFIKQHSGKSGIVYCLSRKRVEELAQVLQVNNIKAIPYHAGLDAKTRALNQDMFLMEEADVVVATIAFGMGIDKPDVRYVIHHDIPKSIESYYQETGRAGRDGGEGHCLAFYSYKDIEKLEKFMSGKPVAEQEIGHALLQEVVAYAETSVSRRKFILHYFGEDFDNETGEGGDMDDNVRHPKKQHEAMDDVSLVLEVVEATNEKYKAKDLVHVLVGKTNAMIKSHKTDDQAFFGKGDYKDNKHWMA
;
A
#
# COMPACT_ATOMS: atom_id res chain seq x y z
N SER A 1 2.14 -0.37 22.65
CA SER A 1 2.53 0.47 21.51
C SER A 1 2.38 -0.33 20.23
N PHE A 2 1.98 0.32 19.14
CA PHE A 2 1.95 -0.24 17.77
C PHE A 2 3.35 -0.24 17.12
N ASN A 3 4.37 0.33 17.76
CA ASN A 3 5.72 0.35 17.21
C ASN A 3 6.36 -1.05 17.21
N ARG A 4 6.75 -1.50 16.02
CA ARG A 4 7.55 -2.71 15.78
C ARG A 4 8.92 -2.30 15.21
N PRO A 5 9.90 -1.94 16.06
CA PRO A 5 11.12 -1.28 15.62
C PRO A 5 12.00 -2.15 14.71
N ASN A 6 11.84 -3.47 14.80
CA ASN A 6 12.56 -4.46 14.00
C ASN A 6 12.02 -4.64 12.57
N LEU A 7 10.89 -4.01 12.22
CA LEU A 7 10.30 -4.11 10.89
C LEU A 7 10.76 -2.95 10.00
N TYR A 8 11.38 -3.25 8.87
CA TYR A 8 11.69 -2.28 7.84
C TYR A 8 10.53 -2.15 6.84
N TYR A 9 10.02 -0.94 6.63
CA TYR A 9 8.90 -0.69 5.69
C TYR A 9 9.38 -0.08 4.38
N GLU A 10 8.95 -0.65 3.26
CA GLU A 10 9.31 -0.17 1.92
C GLU A 10 8.12 -0.26 0.96
N VAL A 11 7.91 0.79 0.16
CA VAL A 11 6.91 0.78 -0.91
C VAL A 11 7.59 1.02 -2.26
N ARG A 12 7.44 0.06 -3.18
CA ARG A 12 7.96 0.14 -4.55
C ARG A 12 6.85 0.34 -5.58
N PRO A 13 7.10 1.08 -6.67
CA PRO A 13 6.17 1.12 -7.79
C PRO A 13 5.97 -0.27 -8.39
N LYS A 14 4.72 -0.64 -8.62
CA LYS A 14 4.36 -1.90 -9.27
C LYS A 14 4.46 -1.75 -10.80
N THR A 15 5.48 -2.37 -11.36
CA THR A 15 5.74 -2.36 -12.81
C THR A 15 5.23 -3.64 -13.48
N LYS A 16 5.33 -3.72 -14.81
CA LYS A 16 5.05 -4.96 -15.55
C LYS A 16 6.00 -6.11 -15.17
N ASN A 17 7.15 -5.81 -14.56
CA ASN A 17 8.16 -6.80 -14.15
C ASN A 17 8.06 -7.17 -12.66
N VAL A 18 6.94 -6.89 -11.99
CA VAL A 18 6.78 -7.13 -10.55
C VAL A 18 7.15 -8.56 -10.13
N ASP A 19 6.81 -9.57 -10.93
CA ASP A 19 7.19 -10.96 -10.64
C ASP A 19 8.70 -11.17 -10.62
N GLY A 20 9.41 -10.56 -11.57
CA GLY A 20 10.87 -10.59 -11.64
C GLY A 20 11.51 -9.86 -10.47
N ASP A 21 10.91 -8.75 -10.02
CA ASP A 21 11.37 -7.99 -8.86
C ASP A 21 11.16 -8.79 -7.56
N ILE A 22 10.02 -9.47 -7.41
CA ILE A 22 9.73 -10.38 -6.31
C ILE A 22 10.72 -11.56 -6.29
N ILE A 23 10.96 -12.21 -7.44
CA ILE A 23 11.95 -13.31 -7.56
C ILE A 23 13.33 -12.83 -7.14
N ARG A 24 13.77 -11.66 -7.62
CA ARG A 24 15.08 -11.10 -7.28
C ARG A 24 15.19 -10.84 -5.79
N PHE A 25 14.15 -10.23 -5.20
CA PHE A 25 14.09 -9.97 -3.77
C PHE A 25 14.18 -11.27 -2.95
N ILE A 26 13.37 -12.28 -3.27
CA ILE A 26 13.37 -13.56 -2.54
C ILE A 26 14.72 -14.27 -2.68
N LYS A 27 15.36 -14.24 -3.85
CA LYS A 27 16.70 -14.83 -4.05
C LYS A 27 17.79 -14.13 -3.24
N GLN A 28 17.68 -12.81 -3.02
CA GLN A 28 18.57 -12.08 -2.12
C GLN A 28 18.38 -12.49 -0.65
N HIS A 29 17.23 -13.08 -0.31
CA HIS A 29 16.88 -13.59 1.01
C HIS A 29 16.75 -15.13 1.01
N SER A 30 17.59 -15.82 0.23
CA SER A 30 17.55 -17.28 0.11
C SER A 30 17.69 -17.96 1.47
N GLY A 31 16.87 -18.99 1.72
CA GLY A 31 16.84 -19.72 2.99
C GLY A 31 16.15 -18.96 4.14
N LYS A 32 15.47 -17.86 3.85
CA LYS A 32 14.63 -17.14 4.81
C LYS A 32 13.15 -17.36 4.51
N SER A 33 12.37 -17.57 5.56
CA SER A 33 10.93 -17.73 5.42
C SER A 33 10.23 -16.41 5.10
N GLY A 34 9.27 -16.45 4.18
CA GLY A 34 8.54 -15.26 3.77
C GLY A 34 7.11 -15.50 3.31
N ILE A 35 6.31 -14.45 3.37
CA ILE A 35 4.90 -14.45 2.99
C ILE A 35 4.72 -13.49 1.81
N VAL A 36 4.00 -13.90 0.78
CA VAL A 36 3.64 -13.05 -0.36
C VAL A 36 2.13 -12.95 -0.49
N TYR A 37 1.57 -11.79 -0.16
CA TYR A 37 0.14 -11.51 -0.24
C TYR A 37 -0.29 -11.05 -1.64
N CYS A 38 -1.31 -11.71 -2.17
CA CYS A 38 -1.97 -11.40 -3.44
C CYS A 38 -3.49 -11.27 -3.25
N LEU A 39 -4.15 -10.47 -4.08
CA LEU A 39 -5.58 -10.18 -3.93
C LEU A 39 -6.49 -11.35 -4.37
N SER A 40 -6.07 -12.16 -5.35
CA SER A 40 -6.91 -13.23 -5.93
C SER A 40 -6.28 -14.61 -5.81
N ARG A 41 -7.13 -15.64 -5.69
CA ARG A 41 -6.71 -17.05 -5.64
C ARG A 41 -5.91 -17.45 -6.88
N LYS A 42 -6.41 -17.04 -8.06
CA LYS A 42 -5.71 -17.24 -9.33
C LYS A 42 -4.29 -16.66 -9.31
N ARG A 43 -4.11 -15.44 -8.81
CA ARG A 43 -2.78 -14.83 -8.72
C ARG A 43 -1.86 -15.56 -7.75
N VAL A 44 -2.40 -16.05 -6.63
CA VAL A 44 -1.65 -16.87 -5.67
C VAL A 44 -1.08 -18.12 -6.35
N GLU A 45 -1.93 -18.88 -7.06
CA GLU A 45 -1.48 -20.08 -7.77
C GLU A 45 -0.45 -19.76 -8.85
N GLU A 46 -0.71 -18.75 -9.69
CA GLU A 46 0.21 -18.33 -10.75
C GLU A 46 1.58 -17.90 -10.21
N LEU A 47 1.61 -17.06 -9.17
CA LEU A 47 2.86 -16.56 -8.61
C LEU A 47 3.62 -17.68 -7.89
N ALA A 48 2.94 -18.57 -7.16
CA ALA A 48 3.59 -19.73 -6.55
C ALA A 48 4.27 -20.61 -7.62
N GLN A 49 3.59 -20.87 -8.74
CA GLN A 49 4.15 -21.63 -9.85
C GLN A 49 5.37 -20.92 -10.48
N VAL A 50 5.28 -19.61 -10.69
CA VAL A 50 6.39 -18.79 -11.22
C VAL A 50 7.61 -18.85 -10.31
N LEU A 51 7.41 -18.77 -8.99
CA LEU A 51 8.48 -18.91 -8.00
C LEU A 51 9.11 -20.31 -8.03
N GLN A 52 8.30 -21.37 -8.10
CA GLN A 52 8.78 -22.75 -8.20
C GLN A 52 9.63 -23.00 -9.44
N VAL A 53 9.20 -22.51 -10.62
CA VAL A 53 9.97 -22.61 -11.87
C VAL A 53 11.32 -21.86 -11.77
N ASN A 54 11.41 -20.89 -10.86
CA ASN A 54 12.63 -20.15 -10.56
C ASN A 54 13.48 -20.74 -9.42
N ASN A 55 13.22 -22.00 -9.03
CA ASN A 55 13.88 -22.75 -7.95
C ASN A 55 13.69 -22.14 -6.55
N ILE A 56 12.52 -21.55 -6.29
CA ILE A 56 12.12 -21.07 -4.96
C ILE A 56 11.10 -22.08 -4.41
N LYS A 57 11.30 -22.55 -3.17
CA LYS A 57 10.36 -23.45 -2.50
C LYS A 57 9.11 -22.69 -2.05
N ALA A 58 8.24 -22.40 -3.01
CA ALA A 58 7.01 -21.64 -2.79
C ALA A 58 5.79 -22.55 -2.82
N ILE A 59 4.79 -22.26 -1.97
CA ILE A 59 3.51 -22.98 -1.94
C ILE A 59 2.33 -22.00 -1.92
N PRO A 60 1.20 -22.31 -2.59
CA PRO A 60 0.01 -21.47 -2.57
C PRO A 60 -0.83 -21.71 -1.32
N TYR A 61 -1.50 -20.67 -0.81
CA TYR A 61 -2.48 -20.81 0.27
C TYR A 61 -3.67 -19.88 0.08
N HIS A 62 -4.87 -20.46 -0.03
CA HIS A 62 -6.12 -19.68 -0.05
C HIS A 62 -7.33 -20.55 0.29
N ALA A 63 -8.44 -19.89 0.61
CA ALA A 63 -9.71 -20.54 0.98
C ALA A 63 -10.31 -21.48 -0.09
N GLY A 64 -9.88 -21.36 -1.37
CA GLY A 64 -10.30 -22.27 -2.44
C GLY A 64 -9.63 -23.64 -2.45
N LEU A 65 -8.53 -23.84 -1.69
CA LEU A 65 -7.90 -25.14 -1.54
C LEU A 65 -8.74 -26.03 -0.61
N ASP A 66 -8.76 -27.32 -0.87
CA ASP A 66 -9.38 -28.30 0.03
C ASP A 66 -8.65 -28.35 1.38
N ALA A 67 -9.34 -28.81 2.41
CA ALA A 67 -8.83 -28.76 3.78
C ALA A 67 -7.52 -29.54 3.98
N LYS A 68 -7.34 -30.67 3.27
CA LYS A 68 -6.14 -31.51 3.36
C LYS A 68 -4.95 -30.79 2.76
N THR A 69 -5.12 -30.22 1.56
CA THR A 69 -4.05 -29.45 0.90
C THR A 69 -3.68 -28.20 1.70
N ARG A 70 -4.65 -27.49 2.29
CA ARG A 70 -4.34 -26.32 3.15
C ARG A 70 -3.53 -26.70 4.38
N ALA A 71 -3.90 -27.79 5.06
CA ALA A 71 -3.17 -28.29 6.23
C ALA A 71 -1.75 -28.69 5.85
N LEU A 72 -1.59 -29.46 4.76
CA LEU A 72 -0.27 -29.85 4.25
C LEU A 72 0.61 -28.62 3.94
N ASN A 73 0.10 -27.65 3.20
CA ASN A 73 0.86 -26.46 2.85
C ASN A 73 1.23 -25.63 4.09
N GLN A 74 0.32 -25.54 5.07
CA GLN A 74 0.63 -24.88 6.34
C GLN A 74 1.77 -25.60 7.08
N ASP A 75 1.70 -26.93 7.18
CA ASP A 75 2.73 -27.73 7.86
C ASP A 75 4.08 -27.61 7.15
N MET A 76 4.11 -27.66 5.81
CA MET A 76 5.32 -27.47 5.02
C MET A 76 6.00 -26.12 5.31
N PHE A 77 5.21 -25.05 5.47
CA PHE A 77 5.76 -23.73 5.80
C PHE A 77 6.26 -23.64 7.25
N LEU A 78 5.53 -24.24 8.20
CA LEU A 78 5.91 -24.27 9.61
C LEU A 78 7.17 -25.10 9.87
N MET A 79 7.31 -26.22 9.15
CA MET A 79 8.43 -27.17 9.25
C MET A 79 9.61 -26.82 8.33
N GLU A 80 9.59 -25.64 7.68
CA GLU A 80 10.66 -25.15 6.79
C GLU A 80 10.92 -26.03 5.55
N GLU A 81 9.95 -26.87 5.18
CA GLU A 81 9.97 -27.59 3.90
C GLU A 81 9.69 -26.64 2.72
N ALA A 82 8.93 -25.57 2.97
CA ALA A 82 8.71 -24.46 2.06
C ALA A 82 9.26 -23.15 2.66
N ASP A 83 10.05 -22.43 1.87
CA ASP A 83 10.60 -21.13 2.26
C ASP A 83 9.55 -20.02 2.13
N VAL A 84 8.66 -20.13 1.13
CA VAL A 84 7.73 -19.05 0.78
C VAL A 84 6.30 -19.56 0.72
N VAL A 85 5.40 -18.82 1.35
CA VAL A 85 3.96 -19.02 1.17
C VAL A 85 3.38 -17.85 0.40
N VAL A 86 2.78 -18.13 -0.74
CA VAL A 86 2.02 -17.14 -1.52
C VAL A 86 0.56 -17.29 -1.12
N ALA A 87 -0.09 -16.21 -0.72
CA ALA A 87 -1.41 -16.32 -0.11
C ALA A 87 -2.36 -15.16 -0.39
N THR A 88 -3.66 -15.42 -0.24
CA THR A 88 -4.64 -14.35 -0.06
C THR A 88 -4.76 -13.98 1.42
N ILE A 89 -5.54 -12.94 1.74
CA ILE A 89 -5.86 -12.51 3.11
C ILE A 89 -6.45 -13.61 4.02
N ALA A 90 -6.85 -14.75 3.45
CA ALA A 90 -7.26 -15.93 4.22
C ALA A 90 -6.09 -16.54 5.03
N PHE A 91 -4.85 -16.26 4.63
CA PHE A 91 -3.65 -16.69 5.34
C PHE A 91 -3.35 -15.71 6.46
N GLY A 92 -3.86 -16.02 7.65
CA GLY A 92 -3.52 -15.20 8.79
C GLY A 92 -4.19 -15.48 10.12
N MET A 93 -5.37 -16.10 10.13
CA MET A 93 -6.00 -16.55 11.37
C MET A 93 -5.28 -17.81 11.87
N GLY A 94 -4.33 -17.64 12.80
CA GLY A 94 -3.76 -18.75 13.57
C GLY A 94 -2.40 -19.32 13.11
N ILE A 95 -1.71 -18.69 12.17
CA ILE A 95 -0.32 -19.08 11.83
C ILE A 95 0.65 -18.30 12.70
N ASP A 96 1.46 -19.04 13.44
CA ASP A 96 2.45 -18.53 14.38
C ASP A 96 3.85 -19.09 14.05
N LYS A 97 4.41 -18.63 12.92
CA LYS A 97 5.83 -18.83 12.61
C LYS A 97 6.61 -17.60 13.08
N PRO A 98 7.42 -17.69 14.15
CA PRO A 98 8.03 -16.52 14.77
C PRO A 98 9.12 -15.88 13.90
N ASP A 99 9.70 -16.65 12.99
CA ASP A 99 10.91 -16.34 12.24
C ASP A 99 10.67 -15.96 10.77
N VAL A 100 9.48 -15.46 10.44
CA VAL A 100 9.22 -14.86 9.12
C VAL A 100 10.07 -13.61 8.94
N ARG A 101 10.89 -13.57 7.87
CA ARG A 101 11.85 -12.48 7.60
C ARG A 101 11.36 -11.44 6.64
N TYR A 102 10.37 -11.76 5.81
CA TYR A 102 9.77 -10.77 4.96
C TYR A 102 8.30 -11.04 4.67
N VAL A 103 7.57 -9.95 4.49
CA VAL A 103 6.18 -9.93 4.03
C VAL A 103 6.15 -9.05 2.80
N ILE A 104 5.72 -9.63 1.67
CA ILE A 104 5.60 -8.94 0.40
C ILE A 104 4.13 -8.77 0.06
N HIS A 105 3.69 -7.55 -0.18
CA HIS A 105 2.37 -7.27 -0.74
C HIS A 105 2.52 -7.06 -2.25
N HIS A 106 2.17 -8.07 -3.04
CA HIS A 106 2.08 -7.93 -4.49
C HIS A 106 0.95 -6.95 -4.87
N ASP A 107 -0.16 -7.01 -4.13
CA ASP A 107 -1.28 -6.06 -4.23
C ASP A 107 -1.40 -5.35 -2.88
N ILE A 108 -1.58 -4.02 -2.90
CA ILE A 108 -1.72 -3.26 -1.67
C ILE A 108 -3.03 -3.63 -0.94
N PRO A 109 -3.05 -3.72 0.40
CA PRO A 109 -4.26 -4.06 1.15
C PRO A 109 -5.35 -2.99 1.04
N LYS A 110 -6.57 -3.36 1.42
CA LYS A 110 -7.74 -2.47 1.40
C LYS A 110 -7.76 -1.42 2.52
N SER A 111 -6.87 -1.51 3.50
CA SER A 111 -6.79 -0.60 4.63
C SER A 111 -5.44 -0.70 5.33
N ILE A 112 -5.06 0.34 6.09
CA ILE A 112 -3.83 0.37 6.89
C ILE A 112 -3.86 -0.67 8.02
N GLU A 113 -5.03 -0.97 8.59
CA GLU A 113 -5.18 -2.03 9.60
C GLU A 113 -4.86 -3.40 9.03
N SER A 114 -5.36 -3.68 7.82
CA SER A 114 -5.08 -4.94 7.13
C SER A 114 -3.58 -5.05 6.84
N TYR A 115 -2.99 -3.98 6.32
CA TYR A 115 -1.55 -3.92 6.07
C TYR A 115 -0.72 -4.14 7.34
N TYR A 116 -1.03 -3.44 8.42
CA TYR A 116 -0.34 -3.55 9.71
C TYR A 116 -0.44 -4.97 10.31
N GLN A 117 -1.61 -5.60 10.26
CA GLN A 117 -1.78 -6.96 10.75
C GLN A 117 -0.98 -7.99 9.92
N GLU A 118 -0.93 -7.79 8.61
CA GLU A 118 -0.22 -8.67 7.67
C GLU A 118 1.30 -8.52 7.78
N THR A 119 1.81 -7.28 7.81
CA THR A 119 3.25 -7.00 8.01
C THR A 119 3.74 -7.42 9.38
N GLY A 120 2.89 -7.31 10.42
CA GLY A 120 3.18 -7.73 11.79
C GLY A 120 3.47 -9.23 11.98
N ARG A 121 3.32 -10.05 10.92
CA ARG A 121 3.74 -11.45 10.89
C ARG A 121 5.25 -11.63 10.76
N ALA A 122 5.95 -10.65 10.18
CA ALA A 122 7.40 -10.67 10.15
C ALA A 122 7.97 -10.39 11.56
N GLY A 123 9.18 -10.91 11.81
CA GLY A 123 9.99 -10.47 12.94
C GLY A 123 9.35 -10.66 14.31
N ARG A 124 8.55 -11.72 14.52
CA ARG A 124 7.88 -11.98 15.81
C ARG A 124 8.86 -12.44 16.88
N ASP A 125 9.93 -13.11 16.48
CA ASP A 125 11.12 -13.42 17.28
C ASP A 125 11.97 -12.19 17.66
N GLY A 126 11.59 -10.98 17.23
CA GLY A 126 12.36 -9.74 17.42
C GLY A 126 13.50 -9.57 16.42
N GLY A 127 13.78 -10.56 15.58
CA GLY A 127 14.72 -10.45 14.47
C GLY A 127 14.21 -9.53 13.36
N GLU A 128 15.09 -9.17 12.43
CA GLU A 128 14.75 -8.29 11.31
C GLU A 128 13.56 -8.81 10.49
N GLY A 129 12.66 -7.92 10.11
CA GLY A 129 11.55 -8.21 9.20
C GLY A 129 11.45 -7.16 8.11
N HIS A 130 11.43 -7.57 6.83
CA HIS A 130 11.28 -6.65 5.69
C HIS A 130 9.85 -6.68 5.16
N CYS A 131 9.15 -5.54 5.27
CA CYS A 131 7.79 -5.36 4.80
C CYS A 131 7.81 -4.58 3.47
N LEU A 132 7.73 -5.31 2.35
CA LEU A 132 7.81 -4.76 1.01
C LEU A 132 6.44 -4.72 0.35
N ALA A 133 5.92 -3.54 0.02
CA ALA A 133 4.69 -3.39 -0.75
C ALA A 133 4.95 -2.93 -2.18
N PHE A 134 4.29 -3.56 -3.15
CA PHE A 134 4.20 -3.07 -4.51
C PHE A 134 2.89 -2.29 -4.70
N TYR A 135 3.01 -1.07 -5.21
CA TYR A 135 1.87 -0.17 -5.37
C TYR A 135 1.70 0.32 -6.81
N SER A 136 0.48 0.24 -7.32
CA SER A 136 0.02 1.05 -8.45
C SER A 136 -1.39 1.55 -8.21
N TYR A 137 -1.71 2.74 -8.73
CA TYR A 137 -3.07 3.27 -8.65
C TYR A 137 -4.14 2.34 -9.28
N LYS A 138 -3.75 1.50 -10.25
CA LYS A 138 -4.64 0.47 -10.84
C LYS A 138 -5.11 -0.57 -9.83
N ASP A 139 -4.32 -0.84 -8.79
CA ASP A 139 -4.72 -1.74 -7.71
C ASP A 139 -5.87 -1.12 -6.90
N ILE A 140 -5.82 0.20 -6.68
CA ILE A 140 -6.88 0.97 -6.02
C ILE A 140 -8.16 0.95 -6.85
N GLU A 141 -8.08 1.26 -8.16
CA GLU A 141 -9.25 1.20 -9.06
C GLU A 141 -9.93 -0.18 -9.06
N LYS A 142 -9.15 -1.25 -8.91
CA LYS A 142 -9.68 -2.61 -8.81
C LYS A 142 -10.40 -2.83 -7.48
N LEU A 143 -9.88 -2.31 -6.37
CA LEU A 143 -10.52 -2.36 -5.06
C LEU A 143 -11.81 -1.54 -5.03
N GLU A 144 -11.81 -0.35 -5.63
CA GLU A 144 -13.01 0.49 -5.78
C GLU A 144 -14.13 -0.22 -6.55
N LYS A 145 -13.78 -0.95 -7.62
CA LYS A 145 -14.76 -1.76 -8.38
C LYS A 145 -15.41 -2.84 -7.53
N PHE A 146 -14.72 -3.43 -6.55
CA PHE A 146 -15.32 -4.40 -5.62
C PHE A 146 -16.31 -3.77 -4.64
N MET A 147 -16.33 -2.45 -4.52
CA MET A 147 -17.32 -1.73 -3.71
C MET A 147 -18.59 -1.40 -4.49
N SER A 148 -18.53 -1.44 -5.83
CA SER A 148 -19.69 -1.23 -6.67
C SER A 148 -20.79 -2.25 -6.35
N GLY A 149 -22.01 -1.76 -6.07
CA GLY A 149 -23.16 -2.60 -5.72
C GLY A 149 -23.34 -2.86 -4.22
N LYS A 150 -22.41 -2.40 -3.37
CA LYS A 150 -22.58 -2.42 -1.91
C LYS A 150 -23.46 -1.26 -1.42
N PRO A 151 -23.99 -1.29 -0.18
CA PRO A 151 -24.67 -0.13 0.41
C PRO A 151 -23.80 1.12 0.41
N VAL A 152 -24.40 2.31 0.24
CA VAL A 152 -23.68 3.60 0.13
C VAL A 152 -22.74 3.84 1.30
N ALA A 153 -23.21 3.61 2.53
CA ALA A 153 -22.37 3.77 3.74
C ALA A 153 -21.12 2.87 3.72
N GLU A 154 -21.23 1.64 3.21
CA GLU A 154 -20.08 0.73 3.09
C GLU A 154 -19.10 1.20 2.00
N GLN A 155 -19.63 1.76 0.90
CA GLN A 155 -18.79 2.35 -0.15
C GLN A 155 -18.03 3.58 0.36
N GLU A 156 -18.69 4.46 1.11
CA GLU A 156 -18.06 5.66 1.66
C GLU A 156 -16.92 5.31 2.62
N ILE A 157 -17.17 4.40 3.56
CA ILE A 157 -16.14 3.89 4.48
C ILE A 157 -15.00 3.24 3.69
N GLY A 158 -15.33 2.38 2.73
CA GLY A 158 -14.32 1.70 1.93
C GLY A 158 -13.48 2.66 1.08
N HIS A 159 -14.07 3.71 0.51
CA HIS A 159 -13.32 4.74 -0.21
C HIS A 159 -12.37 5.49 0.73
N ALA A 160 -12.83 5.87 1.93
CA ALA A 160 -11.98 6.53 2.91
C ALA A 160 -10.75 5.67 3.27
N LEU A 161 -10.96 4.38 3.58
CA LEU A 161 -9.87 3.44 3.88
C LEU A 161 -8.88 3.29 2.71
N LEU A 162 -9.36 3.29 1.46
CA LEU A 162 -8.49 3.24 0.29
C LEU A 162 -7.69 4.53 0.11
N GLN A 163 -8.26 5.71 0.40
CA GLN A 163 -7.51 6.97 0.34
C GLN A 163 -6.38 6.99 1.36
N GLU A 164 -6.59 6.45 2.56
CA GLU A 164 -5.51 6.31 3.57
C GLU A 164 -4.38 5.40 3.08
N VAL A 165 -4.72 4.32 2.37
CA VAL A 165 -3.72 3.45 1.74
C VAL A 165 -2.96 4.16 0.62
N VAL A 166 -3.63 4.99 -0.18
CA VAL A 166 -2.98 5.82 -1.21
C VAL A 166 -2.02 6.82 -0.55
N ALA A 167 -2.48 7.55 0.47
CA ALA A 167 -1.66 8.47 1.23
C ALA A 167 -0.42 7.78 1.82
N TYR A 168 -0.61 6.60 2.42
CA TYR A 168 0.51 5.79 2.93
C TYR A 168 1.47 5.36 1.83
N ALA A 169 1.00 4.99 0.64
CA ALA A 169 1.87 4.52 -0.44
C ALA A 169 2.67 5.67 -1.09
N GLU A 170 2.05 6.83 -1.24
CA GLU A 170 2.61 7.96 -2.01
C GLU A 170 3.40 8.95 -1.14
N THR A 171 3.21 8.93 0.18
CA THR A 171 3.89 9.86 1.11
C THR A 171 5.41 9.90 0.96
N SER A 172 5.98 11.05 1.28
CA SER A 172 7.43 11.27 1.47
C SER A 172 7.83 11.31 2.96
N VAL A 173 6.85 11.25 3.87
CA VAL A 173 7.09 11.17 5.32
C VAL A 173 7.47 9.74 5.69
N SER A 174 8.18 9.56 6.81
CA SER A 174 8.45 8.22 7.39
C SER A 174 7.21 7.33 7.37
N ARG A 175 7.34 6.13 6.80
CA ARG A 175 6.29 5.12 6.76
C ARG A 175 5.89 4.70 8.16
N ARG A 176 6.88 4.54 9.05
CA ARG A 176 6.63 4.19 10.46
C ARG A 176 5.82 5.28 11.15
N LYS A 177 6.24 6.54 11.01
CA LYS A 177 5.52 7.68 11.60
C LYS A 177 4.08 7.75 11.09
N PHE A 178 3.86 7.52 9.80
CA PHE A 178 2.51 7.47 9.21
C PHE A 178 1.65 6.37 9.87
N ILE A 179 2.16 5.13 9.95
CA ILE A 179 1.44 3.99 10.53
C ILE A 179 1.12 4.26 12.01
N LEU A 180 2.07 4.77 12.79
CA LEU A 180 1.86 5.05 14.21
C LEU A 180 0.84 6.16 14.42
N HIS A 181 0.94 7.24 13.64
CA HIS A 181 -0.03 8.32 13.69
C HIS A 181 -1.45 7.86 13.34
N TYR A 182 -1.59 6.98 12.34
CA TYR A 182 -2.87 6.36 11.98
C TYR A 182 -3.54 5.65 13.17
N PHE A 183 -2.75 5.01 14.04
CA PHE A 183 -3.24 4.36 15.26
C PHE A 183 -3.26 5.27 16.50
N GLY A 184 -3.06 6.57 16.33
CA GLY A 184 -3.09 7.56 17.41
C GLY A 184 -1.82 7.60 18.27
N GLU A 185 -0.69 7.09 17.77
CA GLU A 185 0.61 7.19 18.42
C GLU A 185 1.48 8.26 17.76
N ASP A 186 1.96 9.22 18.55
CA ASP A 186 2.99 10.15 18.10
C ASP A 186 4.36 9.44 18.03
N PHE A 187 5.13 9.76 16.98
CA PHE A 187 6.45 9.18 16.78
C PHE A 187 7.44 10.23 16.26
N ASP A 188 8.61 10.23 16.89
CA ASP A 188 9.77 11.02 16.49
C ASP A 188 10.84 10.08 15.94
N ASN A 189 11.22 10.30 14.67
CA ASN A 189 12.21 9.49 13.99
C ASN A 189 13.62 9.68 14.55
N GLU A 190 13.93 10.79 15.21
CA GLU A 190 15.28 11.05 15.75
C GLU A 190 15.52 10.30 17.07
N THR A 191 14.47 10.19 17.90
CA THR A 191 14.57 9.63 19.25
C THR A 191 13.91 8.27 19.40
N GLY A 192 12.98 7.91 18.50
CA GLY A 192 12.23 6.66 18.55
C GLY A 192 12.99 5.45 18.00
N GLU A 193 12.83 4.30 18.67
CA GLU A 193 13.41 3.04 18.18
C GLU A 193 12.87 2.66 16.80
N GLY A 194 13.79 2.30 15.90
CA GLY A 194 13.48 2.01 14.49
C GLY A 194 13.15 3.26 13.68
N GLY A 195 13.54 4.46 14.13
CA GLY A 195 13.30 5.72 13.44
C GLY A 195 13.85 5.80 12.02
N ASP A 196 14.90 5.03 11.73
CA ASP A 196 15.52 4.89 10.41
C ASP A 196 15.03 3.65 9.62
N MET A 197 14.05 2.90 10.12
CA MET A 197 13.63 1.62 9.57
C MET A 197 12.51 1.77 8.52
N ASP A 198 12.63 2.71 7.60
CA ASP A 198 11.80 2.78 6.40
C ASP A 198 12.50 3.45 5.20
N ASP A 199 11.93 3.23 4.01
CA ASP A 199 12.43 3.71 2.73
C ASP A 199 12.54 5.23 2.63
N ASN A 200 11.52 5.96 3.10
CA ASN A 200 11.50 7.43 3.02
C ASN A 200 12.53 8.08 3.93
N VAL A 201 12.87 7.48 5.07
CA VAL A 201 13.93 7.99 5.95
C VAL A 201 15.32 7.63 5.41
N ARG A 202 15.54 6.39 4.94
CA ARG A 202 16.86 5.96 4.42
C ARG A 202 17.17 6.54 3.04
N HIS A 203 16.15 6.79 2.24
CA HIS A 203 16.26 7.25 0.85
C HIS A 203 15.30 8.42 0.60
N PRO A 204 15.54 9.58 1.25
CA PRO A 204 14.62 10.71 1.17
C PRO A 204 14.48 11.21 -0.26
N LYS A 205 13.22 11.44 -0.66
CA LYS A 205 12.91 12.04 -1.96
C LYS A 205 13.40 13.49 -1.99
N LYS A 206 13.78 13.97 -3.18
CA LYS A 206 14.20 15.36 -3.37
C LYS A 206 13.05 16.31 -3.04
N GLN A 207 13.27 17.21 -2.09
CA GLN A 207 12.32 18.24 -1.70
C GLN A 207 12.44 19.47 -2.60
N HIS A 208 11.35 20.22 -2.72
CA HIS A 208 11.30 21.53 -3.35
C HIS A 208 10.35 22.43 -2.55
N GLU A 209 10.55 23.74 -2.66
CA GLU A 209 9.67 24.73 -2.04
C GLU A 209 8.31 24.72 -2.74
N ALA A 210 7.23 24.59 -1.97
CA ALA A 210 5.87 24.45 -2.48
C ALA A 210 4.84 25.27 -1.67
N MET A 211 5.28 26.18 -0.80
CA MET A 211 4.39 27.00 0.03
C MET A 211 3.32 27.75 -0.78
N ASP A 212 3.70 28.34 -1.90
CA ASP A 212 2.76 29.08 -2.77
C ASP A 212 1.75 28.12 -3.44
N ASP A 213 2.23 26.97 -3.90
CA ASP A 213 1.38 25.94 -4.53
C ASP A 213 0.36 25.38 -3.52
N VAL A 214 0.79 25.04 -2.30
CA VAL A 214 -0.09 24.54 -1.23
C VAL A 214 -1.11 25.60 -0.83
N SER A 215 -0.67 26.85 -0.71
CA SER A 215 -1.55 27.98 -0.38
C SER A 215 -2.62 28.18 -1.45
N LEU A 216 -2.26 28.08 -2.73
CA LEU A 216 -3.21 28.14 -3.84
C LEU A 216 -4.21 26.97 -3.83
N VAL A 217 -3.75 25.75 -3.53
CA VAL A 217 -4.66 24.59 -3.40
C VAL A 217 -5.67 24.84 -2.28
N LEU A 218 -5.23 25.25 -1.10
CA LEU A 218 -6.11 25.53 0.03
C LEU A 218 -7.10 26.66 -0.26
N GLU A 219 -6.67 27.75 -0.93
CA GLU A 219 -7.55 28.83 -1.38
C GLU A 219 -8.66 28.29 -2.31
N VAL A 220 -8.31 27.42 -3.27
CA VAL A 220 -9.30 26.84 -4.20
C VAL A 220 -10.25 25.87 -3.48
N VAL A 221 -9.75 25.07 -2.54
CA VAL A 221 -10.61 24.18 -1.72
C VAL A 221 -11.65 24.99 -0.94
N GLU A 222 -11.21 26.05 -0.25
CA GLU A 222 -12.09 26.93 0.51
C GLU A 222 -13.07 27.68 -0.41
N ALA A 223 -12.57 28.27 -1.50
CA ALA A 223 -13.40 29.03 -2.45
C ALA A 223 -14.46 28.17 -3.15
N THR A 224 -14.22 26.86 -3.26
CA THR A 224 -15.19 25.91 -3.81
C THR A 224 -16.13 25.31 -2.75
N ASN A 225 -16.04 25.77 -1.50
CA ASN A 225 -16.79 25.28 -0.34
C ASN A 225 -16.61 23.77 -0.12
N GLU A 226 -15.41 23.25 -0.40
CA GLU A 226 -15.07 21.83 -0.18
C GLU A 226 -15.97 20.84 -0.95
N LYS A 227 -16.61 21.30 -2.03
CA LYS A 227 -17.59 20.50 -2.80
C LYS A 227 -16.98 19.50 -3.77
N TYR A 228 -15.74 19.73 -4.17
CA TYR A 228 -15.08 19.00 -5.24
C TYR A 228 -14.15 17.91 -4.73
N LYS A 229 -14.07 16.81 -5.47
CA LYS A 229 -13.04 15.79 -5.27
C LYS A 229 -11.70 16.29 -5.80
N ALA A 230 -10.60 15.68 -5.36
CA ALA A 230 -9.24 16.04 -5.79
C ALA A 230 -9.09 16.19 -7.33
N LYS A 231 -9.63 15.25 -8.12
CA LYS A 231 -9.58 15.32 -9.60
C LYS A 231 -10.26 16.57 -10.16
N ASP A 232 -11.38 16.98 -9.57
CA ASP A 232 -12.11 18.18 -10.00
C ASP A 232 -11.40 19.45 -9.54
N LEU A 233 -10.83 19.47 -8.33
CA LEU A 233 -9.98 20.57 -7.85
C LEU A 233 -8.75 20.77 -8.74
N VAL A 234 -8.07 19.69 -9.15
CA VAL A 234 -6.98 19.75 -10.12
C VAL A 234 -7.44 20.34 -11.44
N HIS A 235 -8.62 19.95 -11.94
CA HIS A 235 -9.19 20.55 -13.14
C HIS A 235 -9.46 22.04 -12.99
N VAL A 236 -9.99 22.49 -11.85
CA VAL A 236 -10.16 23.92 -11.55
C VAL A 236 -8.82 24.63 -11.56
N LEU A 237 -7.79 24.10 -10.91
CA LEU A 237 -6.44 24.68 -10.86
C LEU A 237 -5.81 24.81 -12.25
N VAL A 238 -5.88 23.76 -13.08
CA VAL A 238 -5.29 23.77 -14.43
C VAL A 238 -6.19 24.39 -15.50
N GLY A 239 -7.36 24.92 -15.14
CA GLY A 239 -8.28 25.57 -16.07
C GLY A 239 -8.99 24.60 -17.03
N LYS A 240 -9.14 23.33 -16.64
CA LYS A 240 -9.91 22.33 -17.38
C LYS A 240 -11.34 22.24 -16.87
N THR A 241 -12.28 22.13 -17.78
CA THR A 241 -13.71 22.08 -17.46
C THR A 241 -14.26 20.67 -17.58
N ASN A 242 -15.31 20.38 -16.82
CA ASN A 242 -16.15 19.19 -16.96
C ASN A 242 -17.63 19.56 -16.71
N ALA A 243 -18.54 18.60 -16.85
CA ALA A 243 -19.97 18.86 -16.70
C ALA A 243 -20.33 19.48 -15.33
N MET A 244 -19.64 19.06 -14.26
CA MET A 244 -19.88 19.55 -12.90
C MET A 244 -19.36 20.98 -12.71
N ILE A 245 -18.12 21.25 -13.13
CA ILE A 245 -17.47 22.57 -13.06
C ILE A 245 -18.30 23.61 -13.82
N LYS A 246 -18.79 23.29 -15.02
CA LYS A 246 -19.68 24.17 -15.80
C LYS A 246 -21.03 24.41 -15.12
N SER A 247 -21.64 23.34 -14.60
CA SER A 247 -22.94 23.43 -13.93
C SER A 247 -22.89 24.39 -12.74
N HIS A 248 -21.78 24.36 -11.99
CA HIS A 248 -21.54 25.24 -10.86
C HIS A 248 -20.97 26.61 -11.24
N LYS A 249 -20.74 26.89 -12.53
CA LYS A 249 -20.08 28.11 -13.03
C LYS A 249 -18.74 28.39 -12.35
N THR A 250 -18.02 27.32 -12.04
CA THR A 250 -16.69 27.43 -11.42
C THR A 250 -15.65 27.88 -12.43
N ASP A 251 -15.88 27.63 -13.72
CA ASP A 251 -15.09 28.13 -14.84
C ASP A 251 -15.17 29.65 -15.05
N ASP A 252 -16.18 30.31 -14.47
CA ASP A 252 -16.31 31.77 -14.48
C ASP A 252 -15.60 32.46 -13.31
N GLN A 253 -15.04 31.69 -12.36
CA GLN A 253 -14.46 32.24 -11.13
C GLN A 253 -13.00 32.68 -11.33
N ALA A 254 -12.58 33.71 -10.59
CA ALA A 254 -11.23 34.28 -10.70
C ALA A 254 -10.10 33.30 -10.31
N PHE A 255 -10.41 32.24 -9.57
CA PHE A 255 -9.45 31.21 -9.18
C PHE A 255 -9.31 30.07 -10.21
N PHE A 256 -10.17 30.03 -11.24
CA PHE A 256 -10.10 29.02 -12.28
C PHE A 256 -8.87 29.23 -13.16
N GLY A 257 -8.05 28.19 -13.34
CA GLY A 257 -6.83 28.24 -14.15
C GLY A 257 -5.63 28.91 -13.48
N LYS A 258 -5.71 29.33 -12.21
CA LYS A 258 -4.58 29.96 -11.50
C LYS A 258 -3.33 29.08 -11.42
N GLY A 259 -3.48 27.76 -11.54
CA GLY A 259 -2.41 26.77 -11.49
C GLY A 259 -1.96 26.24 -12.85
N ASP A 260 -2.33 26.87 -13.97
CA ASP A 260 -2.03 26.37 -15.33
C ASP A 260 -0.52 26.25 -15.65
N TYR A 261 0.33 26.91 -14.86
CA TYR A 261 1.79 26.83 -14.93
C TYR A 261 2.37 25.47 -14.52
N LYS A 262 1.54 24.57 -13.96
CA LYS A 262 1.89 23.18 -13.65
C LYS A 262 0.86 22.22 -14.24
N ASP A 263 1.30 20.98 -14.45
CA ASP A 263 0.43 19.95 -15.03
C ASP A 263 -0.47 19.29 -13.96
N ASN A 264 -1.40 18.45 -14.44
CA ASN A 264 -2.30 17.69 -13.56
C ASN A 264 -1.56 16.78 -12.57
N LYS A 265 -0.33 16.33 -12.89
CA LYS A 265 0.41 15.41 -12.02
C LYS A 265 0.99 16.15 -10.82
N HIS A 266 1.48 17.37 -11.04
CA HIS A 266 1.96 18.24 -9.97
C HIS A 266 0.87 18.54 -8.95
N TRP A 267 -0.31 18.97 -9.41
CA TRP A 267 -1.41 19.34 -8.50
C TRP A 267 -2.13 18.16 -7.83
N MET A 268 -1.92 16.94 -8.35
CA MET A 268 -2.48 15.73 -7.75
C MET A 268 -1.54 15.12 -6.70
N ALA A 269 -0.23 15.41 -6.79
CA ALA A 269 0.80 14.89 -5.90
C ALA A 269 0.78 15.61 -4.54
#